data_AF-A0A521AZD0-F1
#
_entry.id   AF-A0A521AZD0-F1
#
_cell.length_a   1.000
_cell.length_b   1.000
_cell.length_c   1.000
_cell.angle_alpha   90.00
_cell.angle_beta   90.00
_cell.angle_gamma   90.00
#
_symmetry.space_group_name_H-M   'P 1'
#
loop_
_entity.id
_entity.type
_entity.pdbx_description
1 polymer ?
#
loop_
_entity_poly.entity_id
_entity_poly.type
_entity_poly.pdbx_seq_one_letter_code
_entity_poly.pdbx_strand_id
1 'polypeptide(L)'
;MHGLQIWVALPKQHEEMDPEFFHVEKEQIPKWTEGDLQFKLVAGEAFAKKSPVPVCSKLYMIEIKSTTKQVVNIGDQLYGESGLYILEGAIESEENIYGPKKLLIARDSKLCEFTMHKNSTIYIFGGYPFPEKRFIDWNFVSTSKERIEEAKQKWETQSFPKIKGDETDFIPYPSRSNK
;
A
#
# COMPACT_ATOMS: atom_id res chain seq x y z
N MET A 1 10.05 17.50 0.95
CA MET A 1 10.02 16.05 1.24
C MET A 1 8.77 15.47 0.59
N HIS A 2 8.88 14.38 -0.18
CA HIS A 2 7.74 13.67 -0.77
C HIS A 2 7.88 12.18 -0.46
N GLY A 3 6.83 11.57 0.07
CA GLY A 3 6.81 10.16 0.48
C GLY A 3 5.38 9.62 0.45
N LEU A 4 5.26 8.31 0.25
CA LEU A 4 3.99 7.60 0.28
C LEU A 4 4.03 6.61 1.45
N GLN A 5 3.01 6.66 2.30
CA GLN A 5 2.85 5.76 3.44
C GLN A 5 1.61 4.91 3.21
N ILE A 6 1.77 3.59 3.30
CA ILE A 6 0.69 2.60 3.13
C ILE A 6 0.75 1.66 4.32
N TRP A 7 -0.42 1.36 4.90
CA TRP A 7 -0.56 0.30 5.89
C TRP A 7 -1.08 -0.96 5.23
N VAL A 8 -0.43 -2.08 5.53
CA VAL A 8 -0.85 -3.40 5.07
C VAL A 8 -1.29 -4.18 6.31
N ALA A 9 -2.57 -4.55 6.37
CA ALA A 9 -3.06 -5.39 7.45
C ALA A 9 -2.35 -6.76 7.42
N LEU A 10 -2.05 -7.32 8.59
CA LEU A 10 -1.46 -8.66 8.67
C LEU A 10 -2.53 -9.74 8.44
N PRO A 11 -2.16 -10.92 7.89
CA PRO A 11 -3.01 -12.10 7.94
C PRO A 11 -3.31 -12.46 9.40
N LYS A 12 -4.48 -13.06 9.67
CA LYS A 12 -4.95 -13.37 11.03
C LYS A 12 -3.91 -14.09 11.88
N GLN A 13 -3.24 -15.09 11.30
CA GLN A 13 -2.22 -15.89 11.98
C GLN A 13 -0.94 -15.13 12.36
N HIS A 14 -0.75 -13.91 11.84
CA HIS A 14 0.41 -13.05 12.11
C HIS A 14 0.04 -11.78 12.88
N GLU A 15 -1.23 -11.57 13.28
CA GLU A 15 -1.64 -10.32 13.95
C GLU A 15 -0.91 -10.06 15.28
N GLU A 16 -0.42 -11.12 15.93
CA GLU A 16 0.31 -11.05 17.20
C GLU A 16 1.80 -11.39 17.06
N MET A 17 2.36 -11.28 15.85
CA MET A 17 3.80 -11.45 15.65
C MET A 17 4.59 -10.32 16.33
N ASP A 18 5.85 -10.59 16.68
CA ASP A 18 6.74 -9.56 17.22
C ASP A 18 6.96 -8.42 16.20
N PRO A 19 7.04 -7.16 16.65
CA PRO A 19 7.26 -6.03 15.76
C PRO A 19 8.70 -6.02 15.23
N GLU A 20 8.86 -5.71 13.94
CA GLU A 20 10.15 -5.66 13.27
C GLU A 20 10.25 -4.45 12.36
N PHE A 21 11.48 -3.98 12.14
CA PHE A 21 11.79 -2.91 11.20
C PHE A 21 12.77 -3.39 10.15
N PHE A 22 12.43 -3.18 8.88
CA PHE A 22 13.28 -3.50 7.75
C PHE A 22 13.50 -2.26 6.90
N HIS A 23 14.77 -1.93 6.67
CA HIS A 23 15.18 -0.93 5.71
C HIS A 23 15.68 -1.60 4.44
N VAL A 24 15.16 -1.18 3.29
CA VAL A 24 15.57 -1.67 1.98
C VAL A 24 16.11 -0.49 1.19
N GLU A 25 17.38 -0.59 0.78
CA GLU A 25 18.03 0.44 -0.01
C GLU A 25 17.47 0.48 -1.43
N LYS A 26 17.52 1.67 -2.04
CA LYS A 26 17.00 1.91 -3.39
C LYS A 26 17.56 0.92 -4.40
N GLU A 27 18.82 0.53 -4.29
CA GLU A 27 19.55 -0.33 -5.23
C GLU A 27 19.07 -1.79 -5.16
N GLN A 28 18.47 -2.20 -4.05
CA GLN A 28 17.96 -3.57 -3.85
C GLN A 28 16.56 -3.76 -4.42
N ILE A 29 15.82 -2.68 -4.66
CA ILE A 29 14.46 -2.75 -5.20
C ILE A 29 14.51 -3.11 -6.70
N PRO A 30 13.84 -4.19 -7.14
CA PRO A 30 13.79 -4.58 -8.54
C PRO A 30 13.24 -3.46 -9.42
N LYS A 31 13.96 -3.14 -10.49
CA LYS A 31 13.59 -2.14 -11.49
C LYS A 31 13.84 -2.69 -12.89
N TRP A 32 12.98 -2.34 -13.82
CA TRP A 32 13.14 -2.73 -15.22
C TRP A 32 12.40 -1.75 -16.12
N THR A 33 12.65 -1.87 -17.42
CA THR A 33 12.03 -1.04 -18.45
C THR A 33 11.39 -1.94 -19.49
N GLU A 34 10.16 -1.62 -19.88
CA GLU A 34 9.48 -2.25 -21.02
C GLU A 34 8.96 -1.13 -21.92
N GLY A 35 9.52 -1.02 -23.14
CA GLY A 35 9.27 0.15 -23.99
C GLY A 35 9.67 1.46 -23.30
N ASP A 36 8.74 2.42 -23.24
CA ASP A 36 8.95 3.70 -22.57
C ASP A 36 8.52 3.69 -21.09
N LEU A 37 8.06 2.55 -20.57
CA LEU A 37 7.63 2.39 -19.18
C LEU A 37 8.80 1.98 -18.29
N GLN A 38 8.98 2.70 -17.19
CA GLN A 38 9.93 2.36 -16.13
C GLN A 38 9.17 1.81 -14.93
N PHE A 39 9.51 0.61 -14.51
CA PHE A 39 8.87 -0.09 -13.41
C PHE A 39 9.79 -0.19 -12.20
N LYS A 40 9.18 -0.20 -11.02
CA LYS A 40 9.84 -0.57 -9.76
C LYS A 40 8.87 -1.37 -8.90
N LEU A 41 9.25 -2.59 -8.53
CA LEU A 41 8.47 -3.45 -7.64
C LEU A 41 8.85 -3.13 -6.18
N VAL A 42 8.11 -2.22 -5.56
CA VAL A 42 8.37 -1.72 -4.20
C VAL A 42 8.17 -2.80 -3.15
N ALA A 43 7.08 -3.57 -3.21
CA ALA A 43 6.79 -4.64 -2.26
C ALA A 43 6.13 -5.84 -2.96
N GLY A 44 6.30 -7.04 -2.39
CA GLY A 44 5.65 -8.25 -2.85
C GLY A 44 6.22 -8.84 -4.15
N GLU A 45 5.36 -9.48 -4.94
CA GLU A 45 5.75 -10.28 -6.11
C GLU A 45 4.85 -9.97 -7.31
N ALA A 46 5.44 -9.69 -8.47
CA ALA A 46 4.74 -9.50 -9.76
C ALA A 46 5.77 -9.58 -10.90
N PHE A 47 5.35 -9.78 -12.15
CA PHE A 47 6.26 -9.84 -13.32
C PHE A 47 7.42 -10.85 -13.15
N ALA A 48 7.13 -11.99 -12.51
CA ALA A 48 8.10 -13.01 -12.10
C ALA A 48 9.31 -12.45 -11.31
N LYS A 49 9.10 -11.33 -10.60
CA LYS A 49 10.08 -10.65 -9.76
C LYS A 49 9.57 -10.58 -8.33
N LYS A 50 10.50 -10.43 -7.39
CA LYS A 50 10.23 -10.38 -5.95
C LYS A 50 10.97 -9.19 -5.34
N SER A 51 10.25 -8.33 -4.65
CA SER A 51 10.85 -7.29 -3.81
C SER A 51 11.47 -7.92 -2.56
N PRO A 52 12.62 -7.41 -2.07
CA PRO A 52 13.19 -7.85 -0.79
C PRO A 52 12.43 -7.32 0.43
N VAL A 53 11.45 -6.40 0.25
CA VAL A 53 10.60 -5.93 1.36
C VAL A 53 9.81 -7.11 1.92
N PRO A 54 9.96 -7.44 3.22
CA PRO A 54 9.24 -8.56 3.81
C PRO A 54 7.74 -8.25 3.85
N VAL A 55 6.94 -9.21 3.42
CA VAL A 55 5.48 -9.14 3.41
C VAL A 55 4.90 -10.43 3.97
N CYS A 56 3.79 -10.35 4.68
CA CYS A 56 3.13 -11.51 5.28
C CYS A 56 1.98 -12.07 4.43
N SER A 57 1.66 -11.45 3.30
CA SER A 57 0.60 -11.87 2.38
C SER A 57 1.04 -11.74 0.93
N LYS A 58 0.34 -12.46 0.04
CA LYS A 58 0.53 -12.35 -1.40
C LYS A 58 -0.02 -11.02 -1.90
N LEU A 59 0.87 -10.07 -2.13
CA LEU A 59 0.57 -8.71 -2.58
C LEU A 59 1.60 -8.24 -3.60
N TYR A 60 1.35 -7.08 -4.20
CA TYR A 60 2.35 -6.30 -4.92
C TYR A 60 2.12 -4.80 -4.70
N MET A 61 3.20 -4.03 -4.84
CA MET A 61 3.17 -2.58 -4.97
C MET A 61 4.20 -2.17 -6.01
N ILE A 62 3.75 -1.50 -7.06
CA ILE A 62 4.55 -1.21 -8.26
C ILE A 62 4.47 0.29 -8.54
N GLU A 63 5.61 0.96 -8.67
CA GLU A 63 5.70 2.30 -9.25
C GLU A 63 5.90 2.13 -10.77
N ILE A 64 5.13 2.87 -11.56
CA ILE A 64 5.26 2.92 -13.02
C ILE A 64 5.41 4.38 -13.45
N LYS A 65 6.41 4.65 -14.29
CA LYS A 65 6.66 5.97 -14.88
C LYS A 65 6.67 5.89 -16.39
N SER A 66 6.19 6.95 -17.04
CA SER A 66 6.32 7.14 -18.47
C SER A 66 6.69 8.57 -18.78
N THR A 67 7.60 8.74 -19.74
CA THR A 67 7.92 10.05 -20.34
C THR A 67 7.08 10.34 -21.59
N THR A 68 6.39 9.34 -22.14
CA THR A 68 5.55 9.44 -23.35
C THR A 68 4.09 9.07 -23.06
N LYS A 69 3.17 9.42 -23.98
CA LYS A 69 1.79 8.90 -23.90
C LYS A 69 1.80 7.48 -24.47
N GLN A 70 1.37 6.49 -23.70
CA GLN A 70 1.36 5.09 -24.15
C GLN A 70 0.30 4.26 -23.44
N VAL A 71 -0.12 3.19 -24.10
CA VAL A 71 -1.01 2.18 -23.52
C VAL A 71 -0.19 1.28 -22.59
N VAL A 72 -0.71 1.07 -21.39
CA VAL A 72 -0.20 0.12 -20.41
C VAL A 72 -1.18 -1.04 -20.37
N ASN A 73 -0.70 -2.26 -20.63
CA ASN A 73 -1.48 -3.48 -20.48
C ASN A 73 -0.67 -4.49 -19.67
N ILE A 74 -1.00 -4.62 -18.39
CA ILE A 74 -0.25 -5.47 -17.44
C ILE A 74 -1.15 -6.40 -16.62
N GLY A 75 -2.42 -6.55 -16.99
CA GLY A 75 -3.40 -7.33 -16.22
C GLY A 75 -2.96 -8.79 -15.99
N ASP A 76 -2.35 -9.41 -16.99
CA ASP A 76 -1.86 -10.80 -16.94
C ASP A 76 -0.65 -11.00 -16.01
N GLN A 77 0.02 -9.91 -15.62
CA GLN A 77 1.18 -9.93 -14.73
C GLN A 77 0.79 -9.72 -13.26
N LEU A 78 -0.50 -9.46 -12.99
CA LEU A 78 -1.07 -9.07 -11.71
C LEU A 78 -2.15 -10.06 -11.25
N TYR A 79 -2.53 -9.98 -9.98
CA TYR A 79 -3.46 -10.92 -9.36
C TYR A 79 -4.29 -10.30 -8.24
N GLY A 80 -5.50 -10.83 -8.05
CA GLY A 80 -6.40 -10.37 -7.00
C GLY A 80 -6.98 -8.98 -7.27
N GLU A 81 -7.31 -8.26 -6.19
CA GLU A 81 -7.86 -6.90 -6.28
C GLU A 81 -6.74 -5.89 -6.49
N SER A 82 -7.02 -4.78 -7.18
CA SER A 82 -6.02 -3.75 -7.51
C SER A 82 -6.52 -2.34 -7.23
N GLY A 83 -5.62 -1.49 -6.76
CA GLY A 83 -5.78 -0.05 -6.70
C GLY A 83 -4.70 0.64 -7.52
N LEU A 84 -5.08 1.68 -8.27
CA LEU A 84 -4.17 2.55 -9.02
C LEU A 84 -4.24 3.95 -8.43
N TYR A 85 -3.11 4.42 -7.89
CA TYR A 85 -2.93 5.78 -7.39
C TYR A 85 -2.12 6.62 -8.36
N ILE A 86 -2.65 7.78 -8.75
CA ILE A 86 -1.99 8.71 -9.67
C ILE A 86 -1.22 9.73 -8.84
N LEU A 87 0.10 9.62 -8.81
CA LEU A 87 0.94 10.57 -8.08
C LEU A 87 1.11 11.87 -8.88
N GLU A 88 1.46 11.74 -10.15
CA GLU A 88 1.74 12.85 -11.05
C GLU A 88 1.25 12.51 -12.47
N GLY A 89 0.89 13.53 -13.25
CA GLY A 89 0.37 13.36 -14.61
C GLY A 89 -1.08 12.92 -14.64
N ALA A 90 -1.43 12.03 -15.56
CA ALA A 90 -2.79 11.56 -15.75
C ALA A 90 -2.84 10.17 -16.39
N ILE A 91 -3.93 9.46 -16.18
CA ILE A 91 -4.28 8.26 -16.93
C ILE A 91 -5.65 8.41 -17.57
N GLU A 92 -5.84 7.74 -18.69
CA GLU A 92 -7.09 7.66 -19.45
C GLU A 92 -7.53 6.19 -19.45
N SER A 93 -8.77 5.95 -19.00
CA SER A 93 -9.37 4.62 -18.97
C SER A 93 -10.82 4.75 -19.39
N GLU A 94 -11.24 3.90 -20.33
CA GLU A 94 -12.54 4.04 -21.02
C GLU A 94 -12.66 5.46 -21.62
N GLU A 95 -13.71 6.20 -21.28
CA GLU A 95 -13.94 7.58 -21.75
C GLU A 95 -13.53 8.64 -20.72
N ASN A 96 -12.82 8.25 -19.65
CA ASN A 96 -12.51 9.11 -18.52
C ASN A 96 -11.01 9.40 -18.42
N ILE A 97 -10.67 10.66 -18.14
CA ILE A 97 -9.32 11.09 -17.79
C ILE A 97 -9.25 11.38 -16.29
N TYR A 98 -8.33 10.72 -15.61
CA TYR A 98 -8.09 10.87 -14.18
C TYR A 98 -6.75 11.56 -13.95
N GLY A 99 -6.78 12.68 -13.22
CA GLY A 99 -5.59 13.44 -12.85
C GLY A 99 -4.94 12.99 -11.53
N PRO A 100 -3.95 13.75 -11.03
CA PRO A 100 -3.21 13.41 -9.82
C PRO A 100 -4.09 13.33 -8.56
N LYS A 101 -3.58 12.65 -7.53
CA LYS A 101 -4.23 12.46 -6.21
C LYS A 101 -5.58 11.75 -6.29
N LYS A 102 -5.74 10.88 -7.28
CA LYS A 102 -6.89 9.98 -7.43
C LYS A 102 -6.45 8.55 -7.14
N LEU A 103 -7.31 7.82 -6.44
CA LEU A 103 -7.22 6.38 -6.25
C LEU A 103 -8.37 5.73 -7.02
N LEU A 104 -8.03 4.90 -8.00
CA LEU A 104 -8.97 4.11 -8.78
C LEU A 104 -8.94 2.68 -8.24
N ILE A 105 -10.10 2.06 -8.02
CA ILE A 105 -10.21 0.75 -7.38
C ILE A 105 -10.85 -0.24 -8.33
N ALA A 106 -10.21 -1.39 -8.43
CA ALA A 106 -10.59 -2.50 -9.26
C ALA A 106 -10.89 -3.75 -8.43
N ARG A 107 -12.05 -4.37 -8.68
CA ARG A 107 -12.35 -5.70 -8.14
C ARG A 107 -11.73 -6.84 -8.95
N ASP A 108 -11.23 -6.55 -10.15
CA ASP A 108 -10.60 -7.49 -11.07
C ASP A 108 -9.36 -6.81 -11.68
N SER A 109 -8.24 -7.52 -11.81
CA SER A 109 -6.99 -7.00 -12.37
C SER A 109 -7.11 -6.50 -13.82
N LYS A 110 -8.26 -6.74 -14.48
CA LYS A 110 -8.64 -6.16 -15.78
C LYS A 110 -8.63 -4.63 -15.84
N LEU A 111 -8.59 -3.93 -14.71
CA LEU A 111 -8.38 -2.47 -14.65
C LEU A 111 -6.95 -2.03 -15.01
N CYS A 112 -6.14 -2.95 -15.54
CA CYS A 112 -4.76 -2.73 -15.88
C CYS A 112 -4.51 -2.60 -17.38
N GLU A 113 -5.57 -2.32 -18.16
CA GLU A 113 -5.45 -1.70 -19.48
C GLU A 113 -5.90 -0.23 -19.39
N PHE A 114 -4.95 0.69 -19.52
CA PHE A 114 -5.21 2.13 -19.50
C PHE A 114 -4.14 2.85 -20.31
N THR A 115 -4.44 4.07 -20.75
CA THR A 115 -3.45 4.93 -21.40
C THR A 115 -2.82 5.87 -20.38
N MET A 116 -1.51 5.78 -20.20
CA MET A 116 -0.78 6.69 -19.33
C MET A 116 -0.31 7.91 -20.13
N HIS A 117 -0.55 9.13 -19.61
CA HIS A 117 -0.08 10.35 -20.26
C HIS A 117 1.43 10.54 -20.06
N LYS A 118 2.04 11.38 -20.91
CA LYS A 118 3.45 11.79 -20.76
C LYS A 118 3.75 12.34 -19.37
N ASN A 119 4.94 12.07 -18.86
CA ASN A 119 5.44 12.52 -17.56
C ASN A 119 4.51 12.15 -16.39
N SER A 120 3.91 10.96 -16.44
CA SER A 120 3.07 10.46 -15.35
C SER A 120 3.84 9.49 -14.46
N THR A 121 3.55 9.55 -13.17
CA THR A 121 3.99 8.56 -12.18
C THR A 121 2.75 8.01 -11.49
N ILE A 122 2.58 6.70 -11.55
CA ILE A 122 1.48 5.99 -10.88
C ILE A 122 2.02 4.91 -9.97
N TYR A 123 1.19 4.51 -9.02
CA TYR A 123 1.41 3.38 -8.14
C TYR A 123 0.26 2.40 -8.32
N ILE A 124 0.55 1.14 -8.57
CA ILE A 124 -0.43 0.07 -8.58
C ILE A 124 -0.12 -0.85 -7.42
N PHE A 125 -1.10 -1.08 -6.55
CA PHE A 125 -0.98 -1.98 -5.41
C PHE A 125 -2.19 -2.89 -5.33
N GLY A 126 -1.95 -4.14 -4.97
CA GLY A 126 -2.98 -5.16 -5.02
C GLY A 126 -2.53 -6.48 -4.41
N GLY A 127 -3.41 -7.47 -4.46
CA GLY A 127 -3.14 -8.79 -3.90
C GLY A 127 -4.43 -9.57 -3.64
N TYR A 128 -4.26 -10.75 -3.06
CA TYR A 128 -5.42 -11.55 -2.67
C TYR A 128 -6.11 -10.96 -1.45
N PRO A 129 -7.45 -10.80 -1.48
CA PRO A 129 -8.19 -10.30 -0.34
C PRO A 129 -8.05 -11.26 0.85
N PHE A 130 -7.96 -10.71 2.05
CA PHE A 130 -8.02 -11.55 3.26
C PHE A 130 -9.42 -12.15 3.43
N PRO A 131 -9.52 -13.41 3.90
CA PRO A 131 -10.82 -14.04 4.10
C PRO A 131 -11.58 -13.43 5.28
N GLU A 132 -10.88 -12.92 6.29
CA GLU A 132 -11.52 -12.31 7.45
C GLU A 132 -11.68 -10.81 7.31
N LYS A 133 -12.78 -10.31 7.86
CA LYS A 133 -13.00 -8.86 8.01
C LYS A 133 -11.93 -8.26 8.93
N ARG A 134 -11.42 -7.08 8.54
CA ARG A 134 -10.58 -6.25 9.40
C ARG A 134 -11.40 -5.13 10.02
N PHE A 135 -11.19 -4.90 11.31
CA PHE A 135 -11.63 -3.71 12.01
C PHE A 135 -10.45 -2.76 12.10
N ILE A 136 -10.71 -1.48 11.87
CA ILE A 136 -9.72 -0.42 12.00
C ILE A 136 -10.31 0.65 12.93
N ASP A 137 -9.55 1.01 13.94
CA ASP A 137 -9.84 2.10 14.87
C ASP A 137 -8.53 2.83 15.18
N TRP A 138 -8.43 4.07 14.71
CA TRP A 138 -7.21 4.88 14.79
C TRP A 138 -5.99 4.10 14.23
N ASN A 139 -4.95 3.89 15.03
CA ASN A 139 -3.72 3.17 14.66
C ASN A 139 -3.81 1.65 14.89
N PHE A 140 -4.99 1.12 15.26
CA PHE A 140 -5.17 -0.30 15.55
C PHE A 140 -5.98 -0.99 14.45
N VAL A 141 -5.44 -2.10 13.96
CA VAL A 141 -6.07 -2.95 12.94
C VAL A 141 -6.04 -4.40 13.43
N SER A 142 -7.19 -5.07 13.45
CA SER A 142 -7.28 -6.48 13.86
C SER A 142 -8.53 -7.15 13.29
N THR A 143 -8.52 -8.49 13.22
CA THR A 143 -9.71 -9.32 13.02
C THR A 143 -10.67 -9.33 14.23
N SER A 144 -10.23 -8.89 15.41
CA SER A 144 -11.02 -8.87 16.64
C SER A 144 -11.28 -7.45 17.16
N LYS A 145 -12.55 -7.11 17.39
CA LYS A 145 -12.92 -5.84 18.04
C LYS A 145 -12.46 -5.78 19.50
N GLU A 146 -12.50 -6.91 20.20
CA GLU A 146 -12.06 -7.02 21.60
C GLU A 146 -10.57 -6.70 21.72
N ARG A 147 -9.75 -7.24 20.79
CA ARG A 147 -8.32 -6.97 20.75
C ARG A 147 -7.99 -5.49 20.50
N ILE A 148 -8.79 -4.81 19.68
CA ILE A 148 -8.69 -3.35 19.48
C ILE A 148 -9.01 -2.61 20.78
N GLU A 149 -10.03 -3.02 21.52
CA GLU A 149 -10.39 -2.38 22.79
C GLU A 149 -9.29 -2.56 23.84
N GLU A 150 -8.69 -3.74 23.93
CA GLU A 150 -7.51 -3.97 24.78
C GLU A 150 -6.33 -3.09 24.36
N ALA A 151 -6.06 -2.95 23.06
CA ALA A 151 -5.00 -2.09 22.55
C ALA A 151 -5.26 -0.61 22.89
N LYS A 152 -6.50 -0.15 22.79
CA LYS A 152 -6.89 1.20 23.18
C LYS A 152 -6.65 1.46 24.66
N GLN A 153 -7.11 0.56 25.53
CA GLN A 153 -6.87 0.67 26.97
C GLN A 153 -5.37 0.67 27.29
N LYS A 154 -4.58 -0.16 26.60
CA LYS A 154 -3.11 -0.14 26.75
C LYS A 154 -2.49 1.19 26.32
N TRP A 155 -3.01 1.81 25.26
CA TRP A 155 -2.54 3.13 24.81
C TRP A 155 -2.90 4.24 25.79
N GLU A 156 -4.15 4.29 26.24
CA GLU A 156 -4.64 5.30 27.20
C GLU A 156 -3.90 5.22 28.54
N THR A 157 -3.57 4.00 28.99
CA THR A 157 -2.77 3.75 30.21
C THR A 157 -1.26 3.82 29.99
N GLN A 158 -0.80 4.08 28.76
CA GLN A 158 0.62 4.11 28.36
C GLN A 158 1.40 2.84 28.75
N SER A 159 0.76 1.68 28.61
CA SER A 159 1.34 0.37 28.94
C SER A 159 1.94 -0.38 27.74
N PHE A 160 2.01 0.26 26.57
CA PHE A 160 2.88 -0.20 25.48
C PHE A 160 4.36 0.02 25.82
N PRO A 161 5.28 -0.79 25.26
CA PRO A 161 6.71 -0.53 25.37
C PRO A 161 7.06 0.88 24.90
N LYS A 162 7.90 1.58 25.67
CA LYS A 162 8.35 2.93 25.32
C LYS A 162 9.42 2.91 24.23
N ILE A 163 9.43 3.94 23.39
CA ILE A 163 10.49 4.15 22.39
C ILE A 163 11.66 4.84 23.10
N LYS A 164 12.84 4.21 23.05
CA LYS A 164 14.06 4.75 23.65
C LYS A 164 14.47 6.04 22.94
N GLY A 165 14.65 7.12 23.71
CA GLY A 165 15.01 8.45 23.20
C GLY A 165 13.83 9.30 22.73
N ASP A 166 12.59 8.81 22.88
CA ASP A 166 11.36 9.54 22.61
C ASP A 166 10.33 9.29 23.72
N GLU A 167 10.75 9.42 24.97
CA GLU A 167 9.91 9.10 26.13
C GLU A 167 8.92 10.22 26.49
N THR A 168 9.07 11.40 25.87
CA THR A 168 8.33 12.62 26.22
C THR A 168 7.21 12.95 25.26
N ASP A 169 7.28 12.51 24.01
CA ASP A 169 6.20 12.75 23.04
C ASP A 169 5.11 11.69 23.19
N PHE A 170 3.85 12.13 23.15
CA PHE A 170 2.70 11.25 23.29
C PHE A 170 1.49 11.83 22.58
N ILE A 171 0.93 11.05 21.65
CA ILE A 171 -0.30 11.40 20.95
C ILE A 171 -1.46 10.72 21.69
N PRO A 172 -2.38 11.48 22.32
CA PRO A 172 -3.51 10.89 23.02
C PRO A 172 -4.44 10.19 22.02
N TYR A 173 -5.11 9.12 22.48
CA TYR A 173 -6.17 8.49 21.70
C TYR A 173 -7.25 9.53 21.38
N PRO A 174 -7.75 9.61 20.14
CA PRO A 174 -8.74 10.60 19.77
C PRO A 174 -10.05 10.36 20.53
N SER A 175 -10.42 11.30 21.40
CA SER A 175 -11.76 11.29 21.97
C SER A 175 -12.77 11.60 20.86
N ARG A 176 -13.76 10.72 20.66
CA ARG A 176 -14.92 11.09 19.85
C ARG A 176 -15.68 12.17 20.60
N SER A 177 -15.43 13.43 20.26
CA SER A 177 -16.41 14.47 20.50
C SER A 177 -17.66 14.08 19.70
N ASN A 178 -18.67 13.53 20.39
CA ASN A 178 -20.00 13.40 19.83
C ASN A 178 -20.44 14.80 19.38
N LYS A 179 -20.44 15.03 18.06
CA LYS A 179 -21.24 16.07 17.43
C LYS A 179 -22.50 15.43 16.89
#